data_AF-A0A5N5ULD7-F1
#
_entry.id   AF-A0A5N5ULD7-F1
#
_cell.length_a   1.000
_cell.length_b   1.000
_cell.length_c   1.000
_cell.angle_alpha   90.00
_cell.angle_beta   90.00
_cell.angle_gamma   90.00
#
_symmetry.space_group_name_H-M   'P 1'
#
loop_
_entity.id
_entity.type
_entity.pdbx_description
1 polymer ?
#
loop_
_entity_poly.entity_id
_entity_poly.type
_entity_poly.pdbx_seq_one_letter_code
_entity_poly.pdbx_strand_id
1 'polypeptide(L)' 'MSQQSLSTPHVSLLREIRANPAGCSAADIHVAAANNDINDPDAVVDALVDSGLVHRLGNEPRTWYVVSPTGRALT' A
#
# COMPACT_ATOMS: atom_id res chain seq x y z
N MET A 1 -20.83 -4.56 -7.75
CA MET A 1 -19.38 -4.47 -7.48
C MET A 1 -19.14 -5.25 -6.20
N SER A 2 -18.37 -6.33 -6.24
CA SER A 2 -18.06 -7.13 -5.04
C SER A 2 -17.09 -6.34 -4.17
N GLN A 3 -17.44 -6.07 -2.90
CA GLN A 3 -16.48 -5.55 -1.94
C GLN A 3 -15.37 -6.60 -1.77
N GLN A 4 -14.17 -6.33 -2.29
CA GLN A 4 -13.02 -7.17 -1.98
C GLN A 4 -12.70 -6.98 -0.49
N SER A 5 -12.86 -8.04 0.30
CA SER A 5 -12.42 -8.02 1.70
C SER A 5 -10.90 -7.92 1.74
N LEU A 6 -10.39 -6.86 2.37
CA LEU A 6 -8.96 -6.69 2.60
C LEU A 6 -8.46 -7.81 3.51
N SER A 7 -7.46 -8.56 3.06
CA SER A 7 -6.76 -9.54 3.91
C SER A 7 -5.73 -8.85 4.82
N THR A 8 -5.24 -9.56 5.84
CA THR A 8 -4.27 -9.05 6.82
C THR A 8 -3.06 -8.35 6.19
N PRO A 9 -2.38 -8.91 5.15
CA PRO A 9 -1.29 -8.23 4.46
C PRO A 9 -1.66 -6.86 3.88
N HIS A 10 -2.85 -6.72 3.30
CA HIS A 10 -3.33 -5.44 2.76
C HIS A 10 -3.50 -4.40 3.86
N VAL A 11 -4.10 -4.79 4.98
CA VAL A 11 -4.33 -3.89 6.12
C VAL A 11 -3.01 -3.47 6.76
N SER A 12 -2.07 -4.41 6.94
CA SER A 12 -0.73 -4.12 7.47
C SER A 12 0.03 -3.15 6.57
N LEU A 13 0.10 -3.43 5.27
CA LEU A 13 0.84 -2.56 4.35
C LEU A 13 0.17 -1.18 4.18
N LEU A 14 -1.16 -1.12 4.13
CA LEU A 14 -1.90 0.14 4.09
C LEU A 14 -1.61 1.00 5.32
N ARG A 15 -1.49 0.39 6.51
CA ARG A 15 -1.14 1.09 7.75
C ARG A 15 0.26 1.68 7.70
N GLU A 16 1.23 0.94 7.18
CA GLU A 16 2.61 1.41 7.01
C GLU A 16 2.68 2.62 6.07
N ILE A 17 2.02 2.55 4.90
CA ILE A 17 1.95 3.67 3.96
C ILE A 17 1.25 4.87 4.61
N ARG A 18 0.20 4.64 5.42
CA ARG A 18 -0.53 5.71 6.12
C ARG A 18 0.34 6.43 7.15
N ALA A 19 1.23 5.70 7.83
CA ALA A 19 2.12 6.25 8.84
C ALA A 19 3.17 7.20 8.24
N ASN A 20 3.44 7.11 6.93
CA ASN A 20 4.36 8.01 6.24
C ASN A 20 3.61 9.10 5.45
N PRO A 21 3.52 10.35 5.96
CA PRO A 21 2.81 11.42 5.27
C PRO A 21 3.47 11.87 3.96
N ALA A 22 4.76 11.56 3.75
CA ALA A 22 5.46 11.82 2.49
C ALA A 22 5.20 10.74 1.42
N GLY A 23 4.55 9.63 1.80
CA GLY A 23 4.43 8.43 0.98
C GLY A 23 5.64 7.50 1.10
N CYS A 24 5.45 6.26 0.69
CA CYS A 24 6.48 5.22 0.72
C CYS A 24 7.06 5.02 -0.69
N SER A 25 8.37 4.94 -0.82
CA SER A 25 9.01 4.44 -2.03
C SER A 25 8.82 2.93 -2.18
N ALA A 26 9.09 2.39 -3.36
CA ALA A 26 9.12 0.93 -3.56
C ALA A 26 10.04 0.24 -2.54
N ALA A 27 11.21 0.81 -2.24
CA ALA A 27 12.11 0.28 -1.22
C ALA A 27 11.48 0.26 0.18
N ASP A 28 10.76 1.33 0.55
CA ASP A 28 10.04 1.38 1.84
C ASP A 28 8.92 0.34 1.90
N ILE A 29 8.23 0.07 0.78
CA ILE A 29 7.22 -0.99 0.68
C ILE A 29 7.84 -2.37 0.96
N HIS A 30 8.99 -2.69 0.37
CA HIS A 30 9.67 -3.97 0.64
C HIS A 30 10.13 -4.09 2.09
N VAL A 31 10.63 -3.00 2.71
CA VAL A 31 11.00 -3.00 4.13
C VAL A 31 9.78 -3.20 5.02
N ALA A 32 8.68 -2.47 4.76
CA ALA A 32 7.42 -2.60 5.48
C ALA A 32 6.85 -4.02 5.36
N ALA A 33 6.90 -4.61 4.17
CA ALA A 33 6.48 -5.97 3.92
C ALA A 33 7.31 -7.01 4.67
N ALA A 34 8.64 -6.88 4.67
CA ALA A 34 9.52 -7.76 5.42
C ALA A 34 9.24 -7.70 6.93
N ASN A 35 8.98 -6.50 7.47
CA ASN A 35 8.62 -6.32 8.89
C ASN A 35 7.24 -6.91 9.27
N ASN A 36 6.40 -7.20 8.27
CA ASN A 36 5.04 -7.72 8.45
C ASN A 36 4.87 -9.14 7.88
N ASP A 37 5.97 -9.85 7.58
CA ASP A 37 5.97 -11.21 7.00
C ASP A 37 5.13 -11.33 5.71
N ILE A 38 5.15 -10.28 4.87
CA ILE A 38 4.44 -10.25 3.59
C ILE A 38 5.38 -10.79 2.50
N ASN A 39 5.05 -11.97 1.97
CA ASN A 39 5.88 -12.68 0.97
C ASN A 39 5.92 -12.01 -0.41
N ASP A 40 4.86 -11.29 -0.79
CA ASP A 40 4.73 -10.65 -2.10
C ASP A 40 4.26 -9.19 -1.95
N PRO A 41 5.18 -8.26 -1.59
CA PRO A 41 4.87 -6.84 -1.42
C PRO A 41 4.25 -6.19 -2.66
N ASP A 42 4.74 -6.56 -3.84
CA ASP A 42 4.35 -5.93 -5.10
C ASP A 42 2.90 -6.27 -5.45
N ALA A 43 2.51 -7.54 -5.32
CA ALA A 43 1.13 -7.95 -5.51
C ALA A 43 0.17 -7.29 -4.51
N VAL A 44 0.59 -7.12 -3.26
CA VAL A 44 -0.24 -6.48 -2.21
C VAL A 44 -0.38 -4.98 -2.45
N VAL A 45 0.70 -4.27 -2.81
CA VAL A 45 0.61 -2.83 -3.09
C VAL A 45 -0.16 -2.55 -4.37
N ASP A 46 -0.04 -3.40 -5.40
CA ASP A 46 -0.82 -3.27 -6.63
C ASP A 46 -2.31 -3.50 -6.36
N ALA A 47 -2.69 -4.49 -5.54
CA ALA A 47 -4.07 -4.67 -5.11
C ALA A 47 -4.62 -3.47 -4.31
N LEU A 48 -3.79 -2.83 -3.49
CA LEU A 48 -4.15 -1.59 -2.78
C LEU A 48 -4.32 -0.39 -3.75
N VAL A 49 -3.56 -0.36 -4.83
CA VAL A 49 -3.69 0.64 -5.89
C VAL A 49 -4.97 0.40 -6.71
N ASP A 50 -5.22 -0.84 -7.14
CA ASP A 50 -6.40 -1.23 -7.92
C ASP A 50 -7.71 -1.03 -7.15
N SER A 51 -7.68 -1.24 -5.83
CA SER A 51 -8.81 -0.94 -4.94
C SER A 51 -9.01 0.56 -4.67
N GLY A 52 -8.09 1.41 -5.14
CA GLY A 52 -8.14 2.86 -4.96
C GLY A 52 -7.83 3.32 -3.53
N LEU A 53 -7.25 2.47 -2.69
CA LEU A 53 -6.86 2.79 -1.31
C LEU A 53 -5.48 3.46 -1.25
N VAL A 54 -4.65 3.19 -2.24
CA VAL A 54 -3.32 3.78 -2.43
C VAL A 54 -3.25 4.38 -3.83
N HIS A 55 -2.53 5.50 -3.97
CA HIS A 55 -2.18 6.07 -5.25
C HIS A 55 -0.70 5.87 -5.51
N ARG A 56 -0.38 5.38 -6.71
CA ARG A 56 0.98 5.35 -7.25
C ARG A 56 1.29 6.69 -7.92
N LEU A 57 2.38 7.33 -7.51
CA LEU A 57 2.89 8.57 -8.06
C LEU A 57 4.23 8.33 -8.73
N GLY A 58 4.41 8.87 -9.94
CA GLY A 58 5.64 8.73 -10.71
C GLY A 58 5.79 7.38 -11.42
N ASN A 59 6.96 7.19 -12.04
CA ASN A 59 7.35 6.01 -12.79
C ASN A 59 8.71 5.52 -12.30
N GLU A 60 9.02 4.24 -12.55
CA GLU A 60 10.32 3.69 -12.15
C GLU A 60 11.50 4.49 -12.73
N PRO A 61 12.57 4.69 -11.94
CA PRO A 61 12.80 4.15 -10.59
C PRO A 61 12.22 5.00 -9.45
N ARG A 62 11.52 6.11 -9.76
CA ARG A 62 10.98 7.05 -8.75
C ARG A 62 9.48 6.86 -8.59
N THR A 63 9.10 5.71 -8.05
CA THR A 63 7.71 5.40 -7.69
C THR A 63 7.48 5.68 -6.21
N TRP A 64 6.42 6.42 -5.90
CA TRP A 64 5.93 6.64 -4.54
C TRP A 64 4.48 6.17 -4.39
N TYR A 65 4.15 5.65 -3.22
CA TYR A 65 2.83 5.16 -2.86
C TYR A 65 2.29 6.01 -1.72
N VAL A 66 1.12 6.61 -1.92
CA VAL A 66 0.45 7.46 -0.93
C VAL A 66 -0.96 6.96 -0.65
N VAL A 67 -1.40 7.00 0.60
CA VAL A 67 -2.77 6.57 0.94
C VAL A 67 -3.80 7.57 0.38
N SER A 68 -4.83 7.05 -0.29
CA SER A 68 -5.94 7.84 -0.80
C SER A 68 -6.87 8.31 0.34
N PRO A 69 -7.77 9.28 0.10
CA PRO A 69 -8.80 9.64 1.07
C PRO A 69 -9.65 8.43 1.51
N THR A 70 -9.94 7.51 0.57
CA THR A 70 -10.69 6.28 0.84
C THR A 70 -9.91 5.33 1.75
N GLY A 71 -8.62 5.13 1.48
CA GLY A 71 -7.74 4.32 2.32
C GLY A 71 -7.59 4.87 3.75
N ARG A 72 -7.61 6.19 3.91
CA ARG A 72 -7.58 6.83 5.24
C ARG A 72 -8.85 6.58 6.06
N ALA A 73 -10.00 6.40 5.42
CA ALA A 73 -11.29 6.22 6.09
C ALA A 73 -11.57 4.78 6.55
N LEU A 74 -10.75 3.80 6.12
CA LEU A 74 -11.00 2.37 6.28
C LEU A 74 -10.46 1.75 7.58
N THR A 75 -9.90 2.56 8.48
CA THR A 75 -9.06 2.12 9.61
C THR A 75 -9.31 2.91 10.87
#